data_AF-A0A8T7FK54-F1
#
_entry.id   AF-A0A8T7FK54-F1
#
_cell.length_a   1.000
_cell.length_b   1.000
_cell.length_c   1.000
_cell.angle_alpha   90.00
_cell.angle_beta   90.00
_cell.angle_gamma   90.00
#
_symmetry.space_group_name_H-M   'P 1'
#
loop_
_entity.id
_entity.type
_entity.pdbx_description
1 polymer ?
#
loop_
_entity_poly.entity_id
_entity_poly.type
_entity_poly.pdbx_seq_one_letter_code
_entity_poly.pdbx_strand_id
1 'polypeptide(L)' 'MLIISTRMKKKKPHILLTNDDGIRSPGLWAVASELAKIGYVTVAAPREQSTGMGRGPA' A
#
# COMPACT_ATOMS: atom_id res chain seq x y z
N MET A 1 36.93 -16.66 -18.09
CA MET A 1 35.61 -16.87 -17.45
C MET A 1 35.03 -15.50 -17.11
N LEU A 2 34.20 -14.93 -17.98
CA LEU A 2 33.59 -13.62 -17.75
C LEU A 2 32.25 -13.82 -17.04
N ILE A 3 32.21 -13.60 -15.72
CA ILE A 3 30.95 -13.63 -14.96
C ILE A 3 30.24 -12.31 -15.23
N ILE A 4 29.32 -12.32 -16.19
CA ILE A 4 28.44 -11.18 -16.48
C ILE A 4 27.37 -11.15 -15.38
N SER A 5 27.66 -10.48 -14.26
CA SER A 5 26.67 -10.23 -13.21
C SER A 5 25.65 -9.23 -13.73
N THR A 6 24.57 -9.72 -14.33
CA THR A 6 23.43 -8.90 -14.74
C THR A 6 22.73 -8.38 -13.49
N ARG A 7 23.19 -7.24 -12.97
CA ARG A 7 22.42 -6.45 -12.01
C ARG A 7 21.16 -5.95 -12.74
N MET A 8 20.10 -6.75 -12.70
CA MET A 8 18.75 -6.31 -13.03
C MET A 8 18.47 -5.06 -12.19
N LYS A 9 18.27 -3.90 -12.84
CA LYS A 9 17.80 -2.69 -12.14
C LYS A 9 16.45 -3.05 -11.51
N LYS A 10 16.42 -3.27 -10.19
CA LYS A 10 15.18 -3.50 -9.45
C LYS A 10 14.32 -2.25 -9.62
N LYS A 11 13.32 -2.30 -10.50
CA LYS A 11 12.31 -1.25 -10.61
C LYS A 11 11.64 -1.12 -9.25
N LYS A 12 11.47 0.12 -8.79
CA LYS A 12 10.70 0.39 -7.58
C LYS A 12 9.29 -0.22 -7.75
N PRO A 13 8.81 -1.05 -6.82
CA PRO A 13 7.47 -1.62 -6.89
C PRO A 13 6.41 -0.52 -6.85
N HIS A 14 5.27 -0.77 -7.49
CA HIS A 14 4.04 0.00 -7.30
C HIS A 14 3.19 -0.73 -6.27
N ILE A 15 2.75 -0.02 -5.23
CA ILE A 15 2.12 -0.57 -4.04
C ILE A 15 0.75 0.10 -3.88
N LEU A 16 -0.32 -0.70 -3.88
CA LEU A 16 -1.66 -0.23 -3.52
C LEU A 16 -1.87 -0.49 -2.03
N LEU A 17 -2.10 0.58 -1.27
CA LEU A 17 -2.35 0.54 0.16
C LEU A 17 -3.81 0.93 0.45
N THR A 18 -4.51 0.10 1.22
CA THR A 18 -5.92 0.30 1.56
C THR A 18 -6.19 -0.07 3.02
N ASN A 19 -7.23 0.52 3.61
CA ASN A 19 -7.80 0.14 4.89
C ASN A 19 -9.31 0.41 4.92
N ASP A 20 -9.99 -0.13 5.92
CA ASP A 20 -11.41 0.07 6.23
C ASP A 20 -11.64 1.25 7.21
N ASP A 21 -10.62 1.63 7.98
CA ASP A 21 -10.70 2.75 8.93
C ASP A 21 -10.91 4.13 8.26
N GLY A 22 -10.55 4.22 6.98
CA GLY A 22 -10.70 5.42 6.17
C GLY A 22 -9.42 6.23 5.99
N ILE A 23 -9.48 7.18 5.05
CA ILE A 23 -8.34 7.96 4.53
C ILE A 23 -7.69 8.87 5.58
N ARG A 24 -8.40 9.18 6.69
CA ARG A 24 -7.87 9.99 7.79
C ARG A 24 -7.19 9.17 8.89
N SER A 25 -7.13 7.84 8.75
CA SER A 25 -6.51 6.98 9.76
C SER A 25 -5.01 7.29 9.88
N PRO A 26 -4.49 7.63 11.07
CA PRO A 26 -3.07 7.91 11.24
C PRO A 26 -2.20 6.67 10.97
N GLY A 27 -2.72 5.46 11.23
CA GLY A 27 -2.02 4.21 10.92
C GLY A 27 -1.81 3.99 9.42
N LEU A 28 -2.80 4.35 8.59
CA LEU A 28 -2.70 4.28 7.13
C LEU A 28 -1.52 5.12 6.61
N TRP A 29 -1.40 6.35 7.10
CA TRP A 29 -0.34 7.27 6.70
C TRP A 29 1.04 6.87 7.24
N ALA A 30 1.10 6.31 8.45
CA ALA A 30 2.34 5.76 8.99
C ALA A 30 2.90 4.66 8.08
N VAL A 31 2.04 3.73 7.65
CA VAL A 31 2.42 2.65 6.72
C VAL A 31 2.76 3.21 5.34
N ALA A 32 1.97 4.15 4.82
CA ALA A 32 2.23 4.79 3.53
C ALA A 32 3.62 5.46 3.48
N SER A 33 4.00 6.15 4.57
CA SER A 33 5.31 6.82 4.69
C SER A 33 6.47 5.83 4.62
N GLU A 34 6.37 4.68 5.28
CA GLU A 34 7.42 3.65 5.23
C GLU A 34 7.47 2.96 3.86
N LEU A 35 6.32 2.66 3.26
CA LEU A 35 6.25 2.03 1.94
C LEU A 35 6.75 2.96 0.82
N ALA A 36 6.61 4.28 0.97
CA ALA A 36 7.13 5.27 0.02
C ALA A 36 8.67 5.27 -0.07
N LYS A 37 9.37 4.76 0.95
CA LYS A 37 10.84 4.61 0.91
C LYS A 37 11.28 3.52 -0.07
N ILE A 38 10.46 2.48 -0.24
CA ILE A 38 10.79 1.30 -1.05
C ILE A 38 10.13 1.31 -2.43
N GLY A 39 9.01 2.01 -2.60
CA GLY A 39 8.19 1.96 -3.81
C GLY A 39 7.34 3.20 -4.04
N TYR A 40 6.57 3.17 -5.12
CA TYR A 40 5.51 4.14 -5.38
C TYR A 40 4.23 3.65 -4.71
N VAL A 41 3.60 4.48 -3.88
CA VAL A 41 2.42 4.08 -3.09
C VAL A 41 1.19 4.83 -3.59
N THR A 42 0.15 4.08 -3.93
CA THR A 42 -1.20 4.59 -4.18
C THR A 42 -2.05 4.24 -2.97
N VAL A 43 -2.66 5.24 -2.32
CA VAL A 43 -3.54 5.02 -1.17
C VAL A 43 -4.99 5.10 -1.62
N ALA A 44 -5.78 4.06 -1.33
CA ALA A 44 -7.21 4.01 -1.60
C ALA A 44 -7.95 3.55 -0.34
N ALA A 45 -8.70 4.44 0.28
CA ALA A 45 -9.44 4.20 1.51
C ALA A 45 -10.77 4.96 1.50
N PRO A 46 -11.80 4.50 2.23
CA PRO A 46 -13.07 5.22 2.31
C PRO A 46 -12.88 6.61 2.95
N ARG A 47 -13.74 7.57 2.59
CA ARG A 47 -13.66 8.95 3.11
C ARG A 47 -13.91 8.99 4.62
N GLU A 48 -14.79 8.12 5.11
CA GLU A 48 -15.20 7.97 6.50
C GLU A 48 -15.03 6.50 6.90
N GLN A 49 -14.93 6.24 8.20
CA GLN A 49 -14.75 4.90 8.74
C GLN A 49 -15.95 4.03 8.38
N SER A 50 -15.73 2.94 7.63
CA SER A 50 -16.77 1.97 7.32
C SER A 50 -16.74 0.83 8.34
N THR A 51 -17.05 1.12 9.60
CA THR A 51 -17.33 0.06 10.59
C THR A 51 -18.72 -0.50 10.30
N GLY A 52 -18.83 -1.60 9.54
CA GLY A 52 -20.12 -2.29 9.35
C GLY A 52 -20.40 -2.97 8.01
N MET A 53 -19.45 -3.08 7.07
CA MET A 53 -19.65 -3.93 5.89
C MET A 53 -19.20 -5.38 6.16
N GLY A 54 -19.69 -5.95 7.27
CA GLY A 54 -19.58 -7.36 7.60
C GLY A 54 -20.88 -8.10 7.23
N ARG A 55 -20.85 -8.83 6.11
CA ARG A 55 -21.71 -9.93 5.63
C ARG A 55 -23.11 -10.15 6.27
N GLY A 56 -24.16 -10.10 5.43
CA GLY A 56 -25.40 -10.89 5.58
C GLY A 56 -26.62 -10.27 4.85
N PRO A 57 -27.29 -10.97 3.91
CA PRO A 57 -28.63 -10.56 3.51
C PRO A 57 -29.61 -10.93 4.63
N ALA A 58 -30.38 -9.95 5.08
CA ALA A 58 -31.67 -10.16 5.76
C ALA A 58 -32.74 -10.53 4.72
#